data_AF-A0A2H5ZWR1-F1
#
_entry.id   AF-A0A2H5ZWR1-F1
#
_cell.length_a   1.000
_cell.length_b   1.000
_cell.length_c   1.000
_cell.angle_alpha   90.00
_cell.angle_beta   90.00
_cell.angle_gamma   90.00
#
_symmetry.space_group_name_H-M   'P 1'
#
loop_
_entity.id
_entity.type
_entity.pdbx_description
1 polymer ?
#
loop_
_entity_poly.entity_id
_entity_poly.type
_entity_poly.pdbx_seq_one_letter_code
_entity_poly.pdbx_strand_id
1 'polypeptide(L)'
;MRSDLDRLMEERGLDALVVAGRAEEANTLYVLSGRAIPGTVYLKKRGQPSVLCHGTMERGEAERTGLRTRNLGLYNWRELVEQAGGNLARARALLFKRVFEDEQVEGRVAFYGEMDQGAAYAFLSELQRVAEGVEVVGEFGRSVLLVARETKDPDEVERIRQVGLATQRVVERVRSYLRSCRVERGTLVKQDGEIMRIGDVKRHIRLWLLEEGLEDTGTIFAQGRDSGLPHSRGEADQVVEAGKPIVFDIFPRPVGGGYHFDMTRTWCVGEPAERVRRLYQDVYDCYQMVTEALRPGVRCSDLQKMACEFFEARGHPTVGSDPTAQVGYVHSLGHGLGLDVHEEPRLSDHPGNDAVLQPGSVVTVEPGLYYPEEEAGVRLEDVWAIGADGRATNLCAFPLDLVL
;
A
#
# COMPACT_ATOMS: atom_id res chain seq x y z
N MET A 1 6.54 -3.64 -14.27
CA MET A 1 6.74 -4.41 -15.53
C MET A 1 7.12 -5.87 -15.27
N ARG A 2 6.24 -6.86 -15.50
CA ARG A 2 6.60 -8.31 -15.34
C ARG A 2 7.74 -8.75 -16.25
N SER A 3 7.95 -8.04 -17.35
CA SER A 3 9.08 -8.20 -18.26
C SER A 3 10.44 -7.99 -17.60
N ASP A 4 10.52 -7.23 -16.51
CA ASP A 4 11.78 -6.98 -15.81
C ASP A 4 12.23 -8.16 -14.93
N LEU A 5 11.34 -9.12 -14.64
CA LEU A 5 11.65 -10.21 -13.72
C LEU A 5 12.88 -11.00 -14.14
N ASP A 6 13.04 -11.30 -15.44
CA ASP A 6 14.20 -12.08 -15.90
C ASP A 6 15.51 -11.32 -15.72
N ARG A 7 15.52 -10.01 -16.01
CA ARG A 7 16.69 -9.14 -15.81
C ARG A 7 17.02 -9.00 -14.31
N LEU A 8 16.01 -8.74 -13.48
CA LEU A 8 16.21 -8.61 -12.02
C LEU A 8 16.67 -9.93 -11.39
N MET A 9 16.14 -11.07 -11.84
CA MET A 9 16.63 -12.39 -11.44
C MET A 9 18.08 -12.62 -11.88
N GLU A 10 18.49 -12.15 -13.06
CA GLU A 10 19.90 -12.19 -13.51
C GLU A 10 20.81 -11.36 -12.59
N GLU A 11 20.44 -10.11 -12.31
CA GLU A 11 21.19 -9.20 -11.44
C GLU A 11 21.36 -9.75 -10.01
N ARG A 12 20.39 -10.53 -9.52
CA ARG A 12 20.41 -11.18 -8.20
C ARG A 12 21.02 -12.60 -8.22
N GLY A 13 21.40 -13.12 -9.38
CA GLY A 13 21.88 -14.50 -9.51
C GLY A 13 20.83 -15.53 -9.08
N LEU A 14 19.55 -15.30 -9.40
CA LEU A 14 18.44 -16.23 -9.15
C LEU A 14 18.11 -17.01 -10.42
N ASP A 15 17.97 -18.32 -10.28
CA ASP A 15 17.63 -19.22 -11.39
C ASP A 15 16.11 -19.45 -11.49
N ALA A 16 15.42 -19.39 -10.34
CA ALA A 16 13.97 -19.38 -10.30
C ALA A 16 13.43 -18.53 -9.13
N LEU A 17 12.16 -18.17 -9.23
CA LEU A 17 11.39 -17.66 -8.11
C LEU A 17 10.05 -18.37 -7.99
N VAL A 18 9.56 -18.43 -6.76
CA VAL A 18 8.24 -18.92 -6.40
C VAL A 18 7.48 -17.84 -5.65
N VAL A 19 6.23 -17.60 -6.05
CA VAL A 19 5.28 -16.77 -5.32
C VAL A 19 4.13 -17.66 -4.85
N ALA A 20 3.94 -17.74 -3.53
CA ALA A 20 2.86 -18.50 -2.91
C ALA A 20 2.36 -17.77 -1.68
N GLY A 21 1.08 -17.43 -1.65
CA GLY A 21 0.48 -16.66 -0.57
C GLY A 21 -1.04 -16.59 -0.67
N ARG A 22 -1.60 -15.58 -0.01
CA ARG A 22 -3.02 -15.26 -0.16
C ARG A 22 -3.31 -14.73 -1.56
N ALA A 23 -4.51 -15.02 -2.07
CA ALA A 23 -4.94 -14.61 -3.40
C ALA A 23 -4.90 -13.08 -3.62
N GLU A 24 -5.20 -12.31 -2.57
CA GLU A 24 -5.32 -10.85 -2.61
C GLU A 24 -4.03 -10.13 -2.18
N GLU A 25 -2.96 -10.87 -1.91
CA GLU A 25 -1.66 -10.30 -1.54
C GLU A 25 -0.95 -9.79 -2.80
N ALA A 26 -0.23 -8.69 -2.66
CA ALA A 26 0.19 -7.92 -3.81
C ALA A 26 1.22 -8.62 -4.71
N ASN A 27 2.12 -9.45 -4.18
CA ASN A 27 3.01 -10.23 -5.05
C ASN A 27 2.24 -11.27 -5.86
N THR A 28 1.27 -11.93 -5.23
CA THR A 28 0.38 -12.88 -5.91
C THR A 28 -0.45 -12.18 -6.99
N LEU A 29 -1.09 -11.04 -6.67
CA LEU A 29 -1.81 -10.23 -7.64
C LEU A 29 -0.88 -9.76 -8.77
N TYR A 30 0.33 -9.32 -8.48
CA TYR A 30 1.29 -8.85 -9.46
C TYR A 30 1.59 -9.92 -10.52
N VAL A 31 1.98 -11.12 -10.09
CA VAL A 31 2.33 -12.20 -11.02
C VAL A 31 1.10 -12.72 -11.80
N LEU A 32 -0.10 -12.58 -11.23
CA LEU A 32 -1.38 -12.97 -11.85
C LEU A 32 -2.13 -11.83 -12.55
N SER A 33 -1.49 -10.67 -12.74
CA SER A 33 -2.08 -9.49 -13.42
C SER A 33 -3.35 -8.94 -12.75
N GLY A 34 -3.36 -8.90 -11.42
CA GLY A 34 -4.44 -8.41 -10.58
C GLY A 34 -5.55 -9.43 -10.32
N ARG A 35 -5.36 -10.71 -10.66
CA ARG A 35 -6.36 -11.76 -10.42
C ARG A 35 -6.09 -12.48 -9.10
N ALA A 36 -7.09 -12.47 -8.21
CA ALA A 36 -7.06 -13.23 -6.98
C ALA A 36 -7.50 -14.69 -7.22
N ILE A 37 -6.54 -15.63 -7.21
CA ILE A 37 -6.82 -17.07 -7.32
C ILE A 37 -6.26 -17.79 -6.08
N PRO A 38 -7.12 -18.29 -5.16
CA PRO A 38 -6.70 -18.93 -3.92
C PRO A 38 -5.81 -20.16 -4.12
N GLY A 39 -4.87 -20.38 -3.19
CA GLY A 39 -4.10 -21.62 -3.14
C GLY A 39 -3.24 -21.91 -4.37
N THR A 40 -2.81 -20.86 -5.08
CA THR A 40 -1.93 -20.97 -6.22
C THR A 40 -0.46 -20.85 -5.83
N VAL A 41 0.41 -21.44 -6.64
CA VAL A 41 1.87 -21.30 -6.56
C VAL A 41 2.34 -20.90 -7.95
N TYR A 42 2.86 -19.68 -8.06
CA TYR A 42 3.45 -19.17 -9.29
C TYR A 42 4.94 -19.52 -9.31
N LEU A 43 5.38 -20.20 -10.36
CA LEU A 43 6.77 -20.60 -10.57
C LEU A 43 7.31 -19.93 -11.84
N LYS A 44 8.42 -19.21 -11.71
CA LYS A 44 9.11 -18.55 -12.83
C LYS A 44 10.58 -18.93 -12.81
N LYS A 45 11.02 -19.66 -13.84
CA LYS A 45 12.44 -19.87 -14.13
C LYS A 45 12.97 -18.73 -15.00
N ARG A 46 14.21 -18.30 -14.75
CA ARG A 46 14.84 -17.21 -15.52
C ARG A 46 14.90 -17.59 -17.01
N GLY A 47 14.44 -16.70 -17.87
CA GLY A 47 14.40 -16.87 -19.33
C GLY A 47 13.35 -17.86 -19.86
N GLN A 48 12.48 -18.41 -19.01
CA GLN A 48 11.44 -19.37 -19.43
C GLN A 48 10.01 -18.88 -19.12
N PRO A 49 8.97 -19.34 -19.84
CA PRO A 49 7.60 -19.05 -19.47
C PRO A 49 7.25 -19.53 -18.06
N SER A 50 6.46 -18.75 -17.32
CA SER A 50 6.02 -19.12 -15.98
C SER A 50 4.95 -20.20 -15.97
N VAL A 51 4.88 -20.92 -14.85
CA VAL A 51 3.90 -21.97 -14.58
C VAL A 51 3.05 -21.57 -13.38
N LEU A 52 1.74 -21.73 -13.51
CA LEU A 52 0.81 -21.55 -12.42
C LEU A 52 0.38 -22.92 -11.88
N CYS A 53 0.91 -23.31 -10.73
CA CYS A 53 0.41 -24.48 -10.03
C CYS A 53 -0.85 -24.10 -9.21
N HIS A 54 -1.85 -24.96 -9.22
CA HIS A 54 -3.14 -24.69 -8.59
C HIS A 54 -3.77 -25.96 -8.00
N GLY A 55 -4.70 -25.80 -7.05
CA GLY A 55 -5.52 -26.91 -6.57
C GLY A 55 -6.58 -27.35 -7.59
N THR A 56 -7.11 -28.56 -7.45
CA THR A 56 -8.11 -29.12 -8.39
C THR A 56 -9.37 -28.25 -8.54
N MET A 57 -9.76 -27.52 -7.50
CA MET A 57 -10.94 -26.66 -7.50
C MET A 57 -10.75 -25.40 -8.37
N GLU A 58 -9.51 -24.91 -8.49
CA GLU A 58 -9.19 -23.62 -9.14
C GLU A 58 -8.84 -23.75 -10.62
N ARG A 59 -8.94 -24.95 -11.21
CA ARG A 59 -8.49 -25.23 -12.58
C ARG A 59 -9.05 -24.27 -13.64
N GLY A 60 -10.33 -23.91 -13.53
CA GLY A 60 -10.98 -23.01 -14.50
C GLY A 60 -10.50 -21.57 -14.38
N GLU A 61 -10.25 -21.09 -13.15
CA GLU A 61 -9.69 -19.75 -12.95
C GLU A 61 -8.22 -19.69 -13.36
N ALA A 62 -7.46 -20.75 -13.07
CA ALA A 62 -6.07 -20.86 -13.51
C ALA A 62 -5.94 -20.83 -15.05
N GLU A 63 -6.81 -21.54 -15.79
CA GLU A 63 -6.83 -21.53 -17.25
C GLU A 63 -7.08 -20.13 -17.84
N ARG A 64 -7.94 -19.32 -17.21
CA ARG A 64 -8.23 -17.95 -17.65
C ARG A 64 -7.03 -17.00 -17.56
N THR A 65 -5.98 -17.38 -16.84
CA THR A 65 -4.75 -16.59 -16.77
C THR A 65 -3.94 -16.66 -18.08
N GLY A 66 -4.18 -17.67 -18.91
CA GLY A 66 -3.38 -17.96 -20.10
C GLY A 66 -1.98 -18.50 -19.80
N LEU A 67 -1.61 -18.67 -18.53
CA LEU A 67 -0.36 -19.30 -18.13
C LEU A 67 -0.41 -20.81 -18.33
N ARG A 68 0.76 -21.44 -18.48
CA ARG A 68 0.82 -22.89 -18.40
C ARG A 68 0.46 -23.31 -16.98
N THR A 69 -0.50 -24.22 -16.85
CA THR A 69 -1.01 -24.64 -15.54
C THR A 69 -0.49 -26.01 -15.12
N ARG A 70 -0.50 -26.26 -13.81
CA ARG A 70 -0.19 -27.57 -13.23
C ARG A 70 -1.09 -27.85 -12.03
N ASN A 71 -1.82 -28.96 -12.06
CA ASN A 71 -2.73 -29.32 -10.99
C ASN A 71 -1.99 -30.04 -9.85
N LEU A 72 -1.85 -29.37 -8.71
CA LEU A 72 -1.19 -29.89 -7.51
C LEU A 72 -1.89 -31.13 -6.93
N GLY A 73 -3.19 -31.29 -7.19
CA GLY A 73 -3.97 -32.46 -6.76
C GLY A 73 -3.50 -33.78 -7.40
N LEU A 74 -2.76 -33.72 -8.51
CA LEU A 74 -2.23 -34.92 -9.18
C LEU A 74 -1.01 -35.52 -8.47
N TYR A 75 -0.39 -34.80 -7.52
CA TYR A 75 0.76 -35.29 -6.76
C TYR A 75 0.42 -36.14 -5.53
N ASN A 76 -0.87 -36.45 -5.31
CA ASN A 76 -1.37 -37.29 -4.24
C ASN A 76 -0.91 -36.87 -2.83
N TRP A 77 -1.53 -35.81 -2.28
CA TRP A 77 -1.18 -35.26 -0.97
C TRP A 77 -1.16 -36.29 0.17
N ARG A 78 -2.07 -37.28 0.16
CA ARG A 78 -2.14 -38.30 1.22
C ARG A 78 -0.86 -39.14 1.27
N GLU A 79 -0.40 -39.58 0.11
CA GLU A 79 0.84 -40.35 -0.03
C GLU A 79 2.05 -39.53 0.42
N LEU A 80 2.09 -38.24 0.11
CA LEU A 80 3.18 -37.36 0.55
C LEU A 80 3.21 -37.18 2.07
N VAL A 81 2.05 -37.09 2.72
CA VAL A 81 1.94 -37.02 4.18
C VAL A 81 2.39 -38.34 4.83
N GLU A 82 2.03 -39.48 4.25
CA GLU A 82 2.49 -40.79 4.69
C GLU A 82 4.01 -40.93 4.57
N GLN A 83 4.59 -40.54 3.43
CA GLN A 83 6.05 -40.53 3.21
C GLN A 83 6.78 -39.59 4.17
N ALA A 84 6.13 -38.50 4.59
CA ALA A 84 6.67 -37.57 5.56
C ALA A 84 6.47 -38.01 7.03
N GLY A 85 5.89 -39.19 7.28
CA GLY A 85 5.61 -39.68 8.63
C GLY A 85 4.62 -38.78 9.39
N GLY A 86 3.68 -38.15 8.69
CA GLY A 86 2.72 -37.20 9.27
C GLY A 86 3.24 -35.77 9.44
N ASN A 87 4.52 -35.49 9.14
CA ASN A 87 5.06 -34.13 9.19
C ASN A 87 4.57 -33.30 7.99
N LEU A 88 3.67 -32.36 8.23
CA LEU A 88 3.05 -31.55 7.18
C LEU A 88 4.03 -30.61 6.47
N ALA A 89 5.04 -30.07 7.16
CA ALA A 89 6.05 -29.21 6.55
C ALA A 89 6.91 -30.01 5.55
N ARG A 90 7.33 -31.22 5.96
CA ARG A 90 8.05 -32.14 5.09
C ARG A 90 7.18 -32.65 3.93
N ALA A 91 5.90 -32.94 4.16
CA ALA A 91 4.98 -33.31 3.08
C ALA A 91 4.84 -32.19 2.02
N ARG A 92 4.74 -30.93 2.47
CA ARG A 92 4.73 -29.76 1.57
C ARG A 92 6.05 -29.59 0.84
N ALA A 93 7.18 -29.83 1.50
CA ALA A 93 8.50 -29.84 0.86
C ALA A 93 8.61 -30.94 -0.22
N LEU A 94 8.11 -32.15 0.05
CA LEU A 94 8.07 -33.23 -0.94
C LEU A 94 7.13 -32.92 -2.12
N LEU A 95 6.02 -32.21 -1.89
CA LEU A 95 5.16 -31.72 -2.98
C LEU A 95 5.93 -30.76 -3.89
N PHE A 96 6.61 -29.77 -3.31
CA PHE A 96 7.42 -28.81 -4.07
C PHE A 96 8.58 -29.49 -4.79
N LYS A 97 9.23 -30.48 -4.15
CA LYS A 97 10.25 -31.31 -4.80
C LYS A 97 9.72 -31.95 -6.08
N ARG A 98 8.57 -32.63 -6.04
CA ARG A 98 7.97 -33.26 -7.23
C ARG A 98 7.62 -32.24 -8.31
N VAL A 99 7.11 -31.07 -7.91
CA VAL A 99 6.85 -29.97 -8.84
C VAL A 99 8.16 -29.50 -9.49
N PHE A 100 9.22 -29.33 -8.70
CA PHE A 100 10.53 -28.89 -9.20
C PHE A 100 11.19 -29.91 -10.13
N GLU A 101 11.07 -31.21 -9.84
CA GLU A 101 11.54 -32.28 -10.74
C GLU A 101 10.80 -32.25 -12.08
N ASP A 102 9.48 -32.18 -12.06
CA ASP A 102 8.67 -32.12 -13.28
C ASP A 102 8.88 -30.85 -14.10
N GLU A 103 9.20 -29.76 -13.41
CA GLU A 103 9.45 -28.44 -13.98
C GLU A 103 10.93 -28.16 -14.24
N GLN A 104 11.81 -29.12 -13.93
CA GLN A 104 13.27 -28.98 -14.07
C GLN A 104 13.76 -27.67 -13.45
N VAL A 105 13.42 -27.45 -12.18
CA VAL A 105 13.87 -26.31 -11.37
C VAL A 105 15.11 -26.75 -10.61
N GLU A 106 16.20 -26.04 -10.84
CA GLU A 106 17.51 -26.25 -10.19
C GLU A 106 18.15 -24.90 -9.92
N GLY A 107 19.20 -24.89 -9.08
CA GLY A 107 19.96 -23.70 -8.74
C GLY A 107 19.32 -22.88 -7.62
N ARG A 108 19.46 -21.56 -7.71
CA ARG A 108 19.06 -20.60 -6.68
C ARG A 108 17.59 -20.22 -6.83
N VAL A 109 16.76 -20.63 -5.88
CA VAL A 109 15.31 -20.44 -5.92
C VAL A 109 14.86 -19.51 -4.80
N ALA A 110 14.35 -18.33 -5.18
CA ALA A 110 13.79 -17.37 -4.22
C ALA A 110 12.31 -17.64 -3.93
N PHE A 111 11.88 -17.41 -2.69
CA PHE A 111 10.49 -17.60 -2.25
C PHE A 111 9.88 -16.29 -1.77
N TYR A 112 8.68 -16.00 -2.25
CA TYR A 112 7.91 -14.80 -1.94
C TYR A 112 6.44 -15.15 -1.65
N GLY A 113 5.74 -14.19 -1.04
CA GLY A 113 4.34 -14.31 -0.63
C GLY A 113 4.18 -14.50 0.88
N GLU A 114 2.93 -14.60 1.32
CA GLU A 114 2.57 -14.65 2.73
C GLU A 114 2.37 -16.06 3.26
N MET A 115 3.02 -16.34 4.40
CA MET A 115 2.82 -17.53 5.22
C MET A 115 3.18 -17.19 6.67
N ASP A 116 2.59 -17.91 7.63
CA ASP A 116 3.03 -17.83 9.03
C ASP A 116 4.55 -18.05 9.12
N GLN A 117 5.26 -17.21 9.87
CA GLN A 117 6.72 -17.20 9.90
C GLN A 117 7.31 -18.54 10.37
N GLY A 118 6.70 -19.16 11.40
CA GLY A 118 7.12 -20.46 11.91
C GLY A 118 6.86 -21.57 10.89
N ALA A 119 5.70 -21.52 10.23
CA ALA A 119 5.36 -22.47 9.18
C ALA A 119 6.26 -22.34 7.94
N ALA A 120 6.59 -21.11 7.53
CA ALA A 120 7.50 -20.82 6.42
C ALA A 120 8.91 -21.33 6.72
N TYR A 121 9.45 -21.03 7.91
CA TYR A 121 10.75 -21.54 8.35
C TYR A 121 10.81 -23.07 8.32
N ALA A 122 9.80 -23.74 8.89
CA ALA A 122 9.75 -25.20 8.91
C ALA A 122 9.66 -25.79 7.49
N PHE A 123 8.82 -25.23 6.63
CA PHE A 123 8.65 -25.66 5.24
C PHE A 123 9.93 -25.48 4.41
N LEU A 124 10.49 -24.27 4.41
CA LEU A 124 11.68 -23.94 3.61
C LEU A 124 12.92 -24.72 4.09
N SER A 125 13.03 -24.97 5.40
CA SER A 125 14.10 -25.81 5.96
C SER A 125 13.99 -27.26 5.50
N GLU A 126 12.78 -27.84 5.45
CA GLU A 126 12.58 -29.18 4.91
C GLU A 126 12.81 -29.20 3.40
N LEU A 127 12.38 -28.17 2.66
CA LEU A 127 12.57 -28.08 1.21
C LEU A 127 14.06 -28.06 0.84
N GLN A 128 14.87 -27.26 1.54
CA GLN A 128 16.32 -27.23 1.37
C GLN A 128 16.99 -28.60 1.60
N ARG A 129 16.40 -29.46 2.45
CA ARG A 129 16.94 -30.81 2.73
C ARG A 129 16.56 -31.84 1.67
N VAL A 130 15.35 -31.76 1.12
CA VAL A 130 14.79 -32.82 0.27
C VAL A 130 14.91 -32.55 -1.24
N ALA A 131 14.93 -31.28 -1.64
CA ALA A 131 15.07 -30.87 -3.04
C ALA A 131 16.56 -30.75 -3.41
N GLU A 132 17.14 -31.87 -3.83
CA GLU A 132 18.51 -31.91 -4.34
C GLU A 132 18.66 -31.01 -5.56
N GLY A 133 19.78 -30.28 -5.65
CA GLY A 133 20.02 -29.33 -6.74
C GLY A 133 19.34 -27.97 -6.57
N VAL A 134 18.54 -27.76 -5.52
CA VAL A 134 17.93 -26.47 -5.19
C VAL A 134 18.57 -25.83 -3.96
N GLU A 135 19.02 -24.59 -4.12
CA GLU A 135 19.38 -23.69 -3.03
C GLU A 135 18.20 -22.76 -2.76
N VAL A 136 17.59 -22.87 -1.57
CA VAL A 136 16.50 -22.01 -1.11
C VAL A 136 17.10 -20.67 -0.66
N VAL A 137 16.73 -19.60 -1.35
CA VAL A 137 17.23 -18.25 -1.09
C VAL A 137 16.09 -17.38 -0.55
N GLY A 138 16.38 -16.60 0.49
CA GLY A 138 15.51 -15.51 0.96
C GLY A 138 16.14 -14.15 0.67
N GLU A 139 15.32 -13.17 0.32
CA GLU A 139 15.71 -11.77 0.27
C GLU A 139 15.10 -11.03 1.47
N PHE A 140 15.92 -10.25 2.18
CA PHE A 140 15.46 -9.37 3.25
C PHE A 140 15.50 -7.91 2.76
N GLY A 141 14.37 -7.20 2.82
CA GLY A 141 14.26 -5.82 2.32
C GLY A 141 13.76 -5.76 0.86
N ARG A 142 14.48 -5.02 0.01
CA ARG A 142 14.07 -4.68 -1.38
C ARG A 142 14.25 -5.86 -2.35
N SER A 143 13.28 -6.77 -2.33
CA SER A 143 13.24 -7.99 -3.15
C SER A 143 13.04 -7.72 -4.64
N VAL A 144 13.31 -8.73 -5.49
CA VAL A 144 13.05 -8.66 -6.94
C VAL A 144 11.62 -8.22 -7.25
N LEU A 145 10.62 -8.73 -6.52
CA LEU A 145 9.22 -8.38 -6.76
C LEU A 145 8.89 -6.95 -6.35
N LEU A 146 9.48 -6.44 -5.26
CA LEU A 146 9.30 -5.05 -4.85
C LEU A 146 9.89 -4.09 -5.88
N VAL A 147 11.10 -4.38 -6.39
CA VAL A 147 11.72 -3.58 -7.46
C VAL A 147 10.89 -3.63 -8.75
N ALA A 148 10.39 -4.81 -9.12
CA ALA A 148 9.61 -4.98 -10.34
C ALA A 148 8.26 -4.22 -10.32
N ARG A 149 7.71 -3.99 -9.12
CA ARG A 149 6.47 -3.24 -8.87
C ARG A 149 6.68 -1.73 -8.71
N GLU A 150 7.92 -1.28 -8.54
CA GLU A 150 8.25 0.14 -8.34
C GLU A 150 7.78 1.03 -9.51
N THR A 151 7.83 0.49 -10.73
CA THR A 151 7.33 1.15 -11.94
C THR A 151 6.10 0.43 -12.49
N LYS A 152 5.09 1.24 -12.82
CA LYS A 152 3.78 0.82 -13.30
C LYS A 152 3.72 0.98 -14.81
N ASP A 153 3.18 -0.03 -15.47
CA ASP A 153 2.79 0.04 -16.87
C ASP A 153 1.62 1.04 -17.05
N PRO A 154 1.41 1.62 -18.24
CA PRO A 154 0.36 2.61 -18.46
C PRO A 154 -1.05 2.13 -18.08
N ASP A 155 -1.35 0.84 -18.23
CA ASP A 155 -2.64 0.27 -17.83
C ASP A 155 -2.77 0.12 -16.31
N GLU A 156 -1.67 -0.10 -15.59
CA GLU A 156 -1.64 -0.10 -14.12
C GLU A 156 -1.90 1.31 -13.58
N VAL A 157 -1.25 2.33 -14.15
CA VAL A 157 -1.49 3.75 -13.79
C VAL A 157 -2.94 4.13 -14.04
N GLU A 158 -3.52 3.70 -15.17
CA GLU A 158 -4.93 3.94 -15.48
C GLU A 158 -5.87 3.27 -14.47
N ARG A 159 -5.57 2.04 -14.01
CA ARG A 159 -6.37 1.38 -12.96
C ARG A 159 -6.30 2.14 -11.64
N ILE A 160 -5.12 2.60 -11.22
CA ILE A 160 -4.94 3.44 -10.03
C ILE A 160 -5.78 4.72 -10.17
N ARG A 161 -5.73 5.37 -11.33
CA ARG A 161 -6.51 6.58 -11.61
C ARG A 161 -8.02 6.35 -11.50
N GLN A 162 -8.53 5.22 -12.00
CA GLN A 162 -9.96 4.88 -11.90
C GLN A 162 -10.41 4.67 -10.45
N VAL A 163 -9.59 4.00 -9.63
CA VAL A 163 -9.83 3.88 -8.19
C VAL A 163 -9.83 5.27 -7.55
N GLY A 164 -8.87 6.13 -7.88
CA GLY A 164 -8.82 7.50 -7.36
C GLY A 164 -10.02 8.36 -7.72
N LEU A 165 -10.58 8.22 -8.92
CA LEU A 165 -11.83 8.90 -9.28
C LEU A 165 -13.01 8.42 -8.44
N ALA A 166 -13.08 7.12 -8.14
CA ALA A 166 -14.11 6.55 -7.27
C ALA A 166 -13.94 7.00 -5.81
N THR A 167 -12.71 6.98 -5.29
CA THR A 167 -12.36 7.51 -3.96
C THR A 167 -12.78 8.97 -3.82
N GLN A 168 -12.48 9.82 -4.81
CA GLN A 168 -12.86 11.24 -4.79
C GLN A 168 -14.38 11.46 -4.77
N ARG A 169 -15.18 10.59 -5.41
CA ARG A 169 -16.65 10.64 -5.30
C ARG A 169 -17.11 10.33 -3.88
N VAL A 170 -16.49 9.35 -3.22
CA VAL A 170 -16.79 9.06 -1.80
C VAL A 170 -16.39 10.22 -0.91
N VAL A 171 -15.20 10.79 -1.10
CA VAL A 171 -14.72 11.96 -0.34
C VAL A 171 -15.66 13.15 -0.51
N GLU A 172 -16.17 13.41 -1.73
CA GLU A 172 -17.17 14.47 -1.96
C GLU A 172 -18.49 14.19 -1.23
N ARG A 173 -18.94 12.93 -1.17
CA ARG A 173 -20.14 12.56 -0.40
C ARG A 173 -19.94 12.80 1.10
N VAL A 174 -18.76 12.50 1.64
CA VAL A 174 -18.42 12.82 3.04
C VAL A 174 -18.42 14.33 3.26
N ARG A 175 -17.77 15.09 2.36
CA ARG A 175 -17.75 16.55 2.40
C ARG A 175 -19.17 17.13 2.43
N SER A 176 -20.02 16.69 1.50
CA SER A 176 -21.42 17.10 1.40
C SER A 176 -22.24 16.70 2.63
N TYR A 177 -22.00 15.52 3.19
CA TYR A 177 -22.67 15.05 4.40
C TYR A 177 -22.33 15.90 5.62
N LEU A 178 -21.05 16.20 5.84
CA LEU A 178 -20.60 17.08 6.92
C LEU A 178 -21.20 18.49 6.77
N ARG A 179 -21.22 19.04 5.55
CA ARG A 179 -21.85 20.35 5.24
C ARG A 179 -23.35 20.38 5.47
N SER A 180 -24.02 19.24 5.34
CA SER A 180 -25.45 19.16 5.61
C SER A 180 -25.78 19.17 7.11
N CYS A 181 -24.80 18.98 7.99
CA CYS A 181 -25.03 18.96 9.43
C CYS A 181 -25.19 20.38 10.00
N ARG A 182 -26.01 20.50 11.04
CA ARG A 182 -26.11 21.74 11.82
C ARG A 182 -25.05 21.76 12.91
N VAL A 183 -24.63 22.94 13.34
CA VAL A 183 -23.79 23.10 14.53
C VAL A 183 -24.66 23.61 15.67
N GLU A 184 -24.74 22.85 16.75
CA GLU A 184 -25.48 23.24 17.97
C GLU A 184 -24.56 23.10 19.18
N ARG A 185 -24.38 24.18 19.94
CA ARG A 185 -23.51 24.20 21.14
C ARG A 185 -22.09 23.64 20.89
N GLY A 186 -21.55 23.87 19.69
CA GLY A 186 -20.20 23.46 19.31
C GLY A 186 -20.07 22.02 18.78
N THR A 187 -21.17 21.27 18.65
CA THR A 187 -21.15 19.91 18.09
C THR A 187 -21.95 19.81 16.81
N LEU A 188 -21.59 18.84 15.96
CA LEU A 188 -22.34 18.55 14.74
C LEU A 188 -23.59 17.72 15.08
N VAL A 189 -24.71 18.15 14.54
CA VAL A 189 -26.02 17.50 14.68
C VAL A 189 -26.51 17.09 13.30
N LYS A 190 -26.86 15.81 13.18
CA LYS A 190 -27.41 15.20 11.97
C LYS A 190 -28.79 15.78 11.64
N GLN A 191 -29.29 15.47 10.44
CA GLN A 191 -30.61 15.90 9.98
C GLN A 191 -31.76 15.39 10.85
N ASP A 192 -31.60 14.19 11.44
CA ASP A 192 -32.56 13.56 12.35
C ASP A 192 -32.55 14.16 13.78
N GLY A 193 -31.64 15.10 14.07
CA GLY A 193 -31.51 15.75 15.38
C GLY A 193 -30.57 15.04 16.36
N GLU A 194 -29.98 13.91 15.99
CA GLU A 194 -28.99 13.24 16.82
C GLU A 194 -27.58 13.82 16.64
N ILE A 195 -26.77 13.76 17.71
CA ILE A 195 -25.36 14.19 17.69
C ILE A 195 -24.55 13.28 16.76
N MET A 196 -23.77 13.90 15.86
CA MET A 196 -22.83 13.23 14.96
C MET A 196 -21.63 12.69 15.73
N ARG A 197 -21.28 11.43 15.48
CA ARG A 197 -20.03 10.81 15.95
C ARG A 197 -19.14 10.39 14.79
N ILE A 198 -17.85 10.25 15.05
CA ILE A 198 -16.86 9.70 14.12
C ILE A 198 -17.32 8.35 13.55
N GLY A 199 -17.90 7.49 14.40
CA GLY A 199 -18.44 6.20 13.99
C GLY A 199 -19.59 6.29 12.98
N ASP A 200 -20.38 7.38 13.00
CA ASP A 200 -21.46 7.59 12.04
C ASP A 200 -20.90 7.89 10.65
N VAL A 201 -19.92 8.79 10.58
CA VAL A 201 -19.24 9.14 9.32
C VAL A 201 -18.52 7.94 8.74
N LYS A 202 -17.79 7.17 9.56
CA LYS A 202 -17.10 5.95 9.12
C LYS A 202 -18.05 4.88 8.56
N ARG A 203 -19.26 4.75 9.11
CA ARG A 203 -20.26 3.84 8.53
C ARG A 203 -20.70 4.30 7.14
N HIS A 204 -20.91 5.60 6.95
CA HIS A 204 -21.20 6.15 5.63
C HIS A 204 -20.06 5.95 4.64
N ILE A 205 -18.81 6.20 5.05
CA ILE A 205 -17.63 5.95 4.20
C ILE A 205 -17.61 4.51 3.71
N ARG A 206 -17.76 3.53 4.60
CA ARG A 206 -17.76 2.10 4.22
C ARG A 206 -18.89 1.74 3.26
N LEU A 207 -20.09 2.26 3.51
CA LEU A 207 -21.23 2.05 2.63
C LEU A 207 -20.95 2.62 1.24
N TRP A 208 -20.44 3.84 1.15
CA TRP A 208 -20.22 4.54 -0.11
C TRP A 208 -19.02 4.00 -0.89
N LEU A 209 -17.97 3.53 -0.21
CA LEU A 209 -16.90 2.76 -0.84
C LEU A 209 -17.48 1.51 -1.50
N LEU A 210 -18.32 0.75 -0.79
CA LEU A 210 -18.92 -0.47 -1.33
C LEU A 210 -19.86 -0.17 -2.51
N GLU A 211 -20.63 0.92 -2.47
CA GLU A 211 -21.45 1.38 -3.60
C GLU A 211 -20.62 1.71 -4.84
N GLU A 212 -19.37 2.16 -4.66
CA GLU A 212 -18.40 2.43 -5.72
C GLU A 212 -17.57 1.18 -6.12
N GLY A 213 -17.88 0.00 -5.56
CA GLY A 213 -17.17 -1.25 -5.83
C GLY A 213 -15.80 -1.34 -5.14
N LEU A 214 -15.58 -0.54 -4.10
CA LEU A 214 -14.35 -0.46 -3.33
C LEU A 214 -14.52 -1.04 -1.92
N GLU A 215 -13.42 -1.48 -1.32
CA GLU A 215 -13.36 -1.90 0.08
C GLU A 215 -12.55 -0.93 0.96
N ASP A 216 -13.00 -0.77 2.20
CA ASP A 216 -12.27 -0.02 3.24
C ASP A 216 -11.12 -0.88 3.77
N THR A 217 -9.92 -0.35 3.69
CA THR A 217 -8.65 -1.03 4.01
C THR A 217 -8.01 -0.46 5.27
N GLY A 218 -8.64 0.51 5.93
CA GLY A 218 -8.13 1.09 7.17
C GLY A 218 -8.34 2.58 7.35
N THR A 219 -9.35 3.17 6.68
CA THR A 219 -9.66 4.60 6.67
C THR A 219 -9.46 5.26 8.03
N ILE A 220 -8.71 6.37 8.03
CA ILE A 220 -8.54 7.25 9.18
C ILE A 220 -9.56 8.39 9.06
N PHE A 221 -10.32 8.61 10.13
CA PHE A 221 -11.18 9.77 10.28
C PHE A 221 -11.09 10.21 11.74
N ALA A 222 -10.11 11.07 12.03
CA ALA A 222 -9.64 11.37 13.37
C ALA A 222 -9.67 12.88 13.64
N GLN A 223 -10.23 13.31 14.76
CA GLN A 223 -10.36 14.72 15.09
C GLN A 223 -9.58 15.16 16.34
N GLY A 224 -9.27 16.45 16.44
CA GLY A 224 -8.70 17.05 17.64
C GLY A 224 -7.38 16.38 18.05
N ARG A 225 -7.26 15.92 19.31
CA ARG A 225 -6.08 15.15 19.77
C ARG A 225 -5.71 13.99 18.84
N ASP A 226 -6.71 13.24 18.37
CA ASP A 226 -6.47 12.06 17.53
C ASP A 226 -5.98 12.45 16.14
N SER A 227 -6.35 13.64 15.63
CA SER A 227 -5.77 14.16 14.38
C SER A 227 -4.28 14.44 14.52
N GLY A 228 -3.82 14.80 15.73
CA GLY A 228 -2.41 14.98 16.07
C GLY A 228 -1.65 13.67 16.33
N LEU A 229 -2.24 12.51 16.07
CA LEU A 229 -1.59 11.20 16.14
C LEU A 229 -1.59 10.58 14.72
N PRO A 230 -0.43 10.48 14.02
CA PRO A 230 -0.39 10.19 12.58
C PRO A 230 -1.20 8.98 12.10
N HIS A 231 -1.24 7.92 12.91
CA HIS A 231 -1.94 6.66 12.62
C HIS A 231 -3.19 6.41 13.48
N SER A 232 -3.64 7.40 14.25
CA SER A 232 -4.92 7.24 14.96
C SER A 232 -6.04 7.10 13.94
N ARG A 233 -6.85 6.06 14.08
CA ARG A 233 -8.03 5.92 13.23
C ARG A 233 -9.15 6.84 13.68
N GLY A 234 -9.11 7.38 14.89
CA GLY A 234 -10.20 8.10 15.55
C GLY A 234 -11.21 7.17 16.23
N GLU A 235 -11.71 7.55 17.40
CA GLU A 235 -12.60 6.71 18.20
C GLU A 235 -14.07 6.83 17.77
N ALA A 236 -14.77 5.70 17.66
CA ALA A 236 -16.11 5.65 17.05
C ALA A 236 -17.18 6.40 17.85
N ASP A 237 -17.02 6.51 19.17
CA ASP A 237 -17.93 7.18 20.09
C ASP A 237 -17.66 8.69 20.23
N GLN A 238 -16.50 9.16 19.74
CA GLN A 238 -16.13 10.57 19.77
C GLN A 238 -17.13 11.41 18.98
N VAL A 239 -17.63 12.47 19.62
CA VAL A 239 -18.56 13.44 19.04
C VAL A 239 -17.80 14.34 18.08
N VAL A 240 -18.37 14.60 16.90
CA VAL A 240 -17.76 15.54 15.95
C VAL A 240 -17.98 16.97 16.43
N GLU A 241 -16.89 17.69 16.68
CA GLU A 241 -16.89 19.04 17.24
C GLU A 241 -16.56 20.08 16.16
N ALA A 242 -17.28 21.21 16.15
CA ALA A 242 -17.03 22.29 15.22
C ALA A 242 -15.67 22.96 15.51
N GLY A 243 -14.95 23.36 14.45
CA GLY A 243 -13.66 24.02 14.53
C GLY A 243 -12.47 23.14 14.90
N LYS A 244 -12.68 21.86 15.26
CA LYS A 244 -11.58 20.89 15.43
C LYS A 244 -11.09 20.38 14.08
N PRO A 245 -9.76 20.18 13.90
CA PRO A 245 -9.23 19.56 12.70
C PRO A 245 -9.62 18.09 12.66
N ILE A 246 -9.99 17.62 11.47
CA ILE A 246 -10.31 16.25 11.15
C ILE A 246 -9.34 15.83 10.05
N VAL A 247 -8.40 14.94 10.37
CA VAL A 247 -7.59 14.26 9.35
C VAL A 247 -8.43 13.12 8.80
N PHE A 248 -8.74 13.22 7.51
CA PHE A 248 -9.46 12.20 6.74
C PHE A 248 -8.53 11.64 5.68
N ASP A 249 -8.07 10.41 5.92
CA ASP A 249 -7.13 9.68 5.09
C ASP A 249 -7.78 8.34 4.68
N ILE A 250 -7.82 8.09 3.38
CA ILE A 250 -8.61 7.03 2.75
C ILE A 250 -7.86 6.36 1.59
N PHE A 251 -7.52 5.08 1.78
CA PHE A 251 -6.70 4.30 0.83
C PHE A 251 -7.35 3.01 0.28
N PRO A 252 -8.53 3.10 -0.36
CA PRO A 252 -9.32 1.94 -0.72
C PRO A 252 -8.73 1.21 -1.92
N ARG A 253 -9.25 0.01 -2.19
CA ARG A 253 -9.00 -0.75 -3.42
C ARG A 253 -10.29 -1.41 -3.91
N PRO A 254 -10.35 -1.95 -5.15
CA PRO A 254 -11.50 -2.73 -5.60
C PRO A 254 -11.78 -3.95 -4.72
N VAL A 255 -13.06 -4.29 -4.55
CA VAL A 255 -13.47 -5.52 -3.87
C VAL A 255 -12.86 -6.73 -4.59
N GLY A 256 -12.22 -7.62 -3.82
CA GLY A 256 -11.54 -8.80 -4.37
C GLY A 256 -10.09 -8.55 -4.81
N GLY A 257 -9.53 -7.37 -4.52
CA GLY A 257 -8.13 -7.04 -4.76
C GLY A 257 -7.92 -6.19 -6.01
N GLY A 258 -6.69 -5.68 -6.14
CA GLY A 258 -6.32 -4.76 -7.21
C GLY A 258 -5.44 -3.64 -6.68
N TYR A 259 -5.37 -2.55 -7.43
CA TYR A 259 -4.57 -1.39 -7.08
C TYR A 259 -5.30 -0.52 -6.06
N HIS A 260 -4.55 -0.02 -5.09
CA HIS A 260 -5.00 0.99 -4.15
C HIS A 260 -5.00 2.38 -4.80
N PHE A 261 -5.82 3.26 -4.24
CA PHE A 261 -5.58 4.69 -4.28
C PHE A 261 -5.30 5.17 -2.86
N ASP A 262 -4.76 6.38 -2.69
CA ASP A 262 -4.50 6.99 -1.38
C ASP A 262 -4.77 8.50 -1.44
N MET A 263 -5.37 9.08 -0.42
CA MET A 263 -5.47 10.54 -0.32
C MET A 263 -5.85 10.97 1.09
N THR A 264 -5.29 12.11 1.49
CA THR A 264 -5.58 12.74 2.77
C THR A 264 -6.05 14.18 2.56
N ARG A 265 -7.10 14.55 3.28
CA ARG A 265 -7.53 15.94 3.49
C ARG A 265 -7.66 16.21 4.98
N THR A 266 -7.38 17.46 5.36
CA THR A 266 -7.70 17.94 6.70
C THR A 266 -8.83 18.96 6.62
N TRP A 267 -9.90 18.72 7.35
CA TRP A 267 -11.08 19.59 7.37
C TRP A 267 -11.41 20.08 8.77
N CYS A 268 -11.95 21.28 8.86
CA CYS A 268 -12.68 21.79 10.02
C CYS A 268 -14.10 22.12 9.58
N VAL A 269 -15.09 21.63 10.34
CA VAL A 269 -16.47 22.06 10.16
C VAL A 269 -16.69 23.33 10.97
N GLY A 270 -16.87 24.46 10.29
CA GLY A 270 -16.85 25.78 10.92
C GLY A 270 -15.44 26.32 11.15
N GLU A 271 -15.35 27.41 11.93
CA GLU A 271 -14.13 28.22 12.05
C GLU A 271 -13.02 27.47 12.83
N PRO A 272 -11.85 27.19 12.21
CA PRO A 272 -10.73 26.56 12.89
C PRO A 272 -10.04 27.52 13.86
N ALA A 273 -9.41 26.96 14.89
CA ALA A 273 -8.49 27.73 15.73
C ALA A 273 -7.31 28.28 14.90
N GLU A 274 -6.84 29.47 15.26
CA GLU A 274 -5.74 30.15 14.57
C GLU A 274 -4.45 29.30 14.50
N ARG A 275 -4.19 28.46 15.52
CA ARG A 275 -3.08 27.48 15.48
C ARG A 275 -3.24 26.47 14.35
N VAL A 276 -4.45 25.93 14.13
CA VAL A 276 -4.75 24.97 13.06
C VAL A 276 -4.63 25.63 11.69
N ARG A 277 -5.09 26.89 11.53
CA ARG A 277 -4.90 27.66 10.28
C ARG A 277 -3.43 27.78 9.90
N ARG A 278 -2.57 28.13 10.86
CA ARG A 278 -1.12 28.23 10.62
C ARG A 278 -0.49 26.90 10.24
N LEU A 279 -0.78 25.84 11.00
CA LEU A 279 -0.29 24.49 10.69
C LEU A 279 -0.72 24.06 9.29
N TYR A 280 -1.98 24.32 8.93
CA TYR A 280 -2.47 24.00 7.60
C TYR A 280 -1.75 24.79 6.51
N GLN A 281 -1.50 26.09 6.71
CA GLN A 281 -0.78 26.88 5.72
C GLN A 281 0.65 26.38 5.53
N ASP A 282 1.33 26.02 6.63
CA ASP A 282 2.69 25.48 6.56
C ASP A 282 2.72 24.12 5.83
N VAL A 283 1.76 23.23 6.11
CA VAL A 283 1.64 21.95 5.38
C VAL A 283 1.30 22.17 3.91
N TYR A 284 0.38 23.09 3.60
CA TYR A 284 -0.01 23.42 2.23
C TYR A 284 1.17 23.97 1.42
N ASP A 285 1.91 24.94 1.97
CA ASP A 285 3.08 25.52 1.33
C ASP A 285 4.18 24.47 1.11
N CYS A 286 4.40 23.58 2.09
CA CYS A 286 5.34 22.46 1.95
C CYS A 286 4.91 21.51 0.83
N TYR A 287 3.62 21.15 0.78
CA TYR A 287 3.06 20.28 -0.25
C TYR A 287 3.25 20.89 -1.66
N GLN A 288 2.95 22.18 -1.85
CA GLN A 288 3.16 22.86 -3.13
C GLN A 288 4.64 22.83 -3.53
N MET A 289 5.54 23.21 -2.62
CA MET A 289 6.99 23.23 -2.88
C MET A 289 7.52 21.84 -3.28
N VAL A 290 7.14 20.79 -2.56
CA VAL A 290 7.61 19.42 -2.84
C VAL A 290 7.05 18.90 -4.16
N THR A 291 5.76 19.15 -4.43
CA THR A 291 5.11 18.64 -5.65
C THR A 291 5.64 19.32 -6.92
N GLU A 292 6.04 20.59 -6.85
CA GLU A 292 6.76 21.29 -7.93
C GLU A 292 8.14 20.67 -8.24
N ALA A 293 8.77 20.02 -7.26
CA ALA A 293 10.07 19.38 -7.45
C ALA A 293 9.97 17.99 -8.12
N LEU A 294 8.78 17.39 -8.20
CA LEU A 294 8.59 16.05 -8.75
C LEU A 294 8.91 15.99 -10.25
N ARG A 295 9.90 15.15 -10.58
CA ARG A 295 10.29 14.85 -11.96
C ARG A 295 11.12 13.56 -11.98
N PRO A 296 11.22 12.88 -13.14
CA PRO A 296 12.15 11.77 -13.30
C PRO A 296 13.58 12.14 -12.90
N GLY A 297 14.27 11.23 -12.23
CA GLY A 297 15.67 11.38 -11.82
C GLY A 297 15.89 12.07 -10.48
N VAL A 298 14.85 12.59 -9.82
CA VAL A 298 14.98 13.14 -8.46
C VAL A 298 15.11 12.02 -7.44
N ARG A 299 16.05 12.16 -6.49
CA ARG A 299 16.21 11.22 -5.39
C ARG A 299 15.08 11.41 -4.39
N CYS A 300 14.50 10.31 -3.94
CA CYS A 300 13.39 10.32 -2.99
C CYS A 300 13.82 10.90 -1.62
N SER A 301 15.07 10.70 -1.22
CA SER A 301 15.65 11.29 0.00
C SER A 301 15.82 12.81 -0.09
N ASP A 302 16.07 13.37 -1.28
CA ASP A 302 16.21 14.83 -1.44
C ASP A 302 14.86 15.54 -1.23
N LEU A 303 13.76 14.90 -1.65
CA LEU A 303 12.39 15.40 -1.40
C LEU A 303 12.06 15.38 0.10
N GLN A 304 12.41 14.31 0.83
CA GLN A 304 12.25 14.27 2.29
C GLN A 304 13.01 15.41 2.97
N LYS A 305 14.29 15.61 2.61
CA LYS A 305 15.13 16.67 3.19
C LYS A 305 14.55 18.04 2.94
N MET A 306 14.06 18.28 1.72
CA MET A 306 13.38 19.53 1.37
C MET A 306 12.20 19.83 2.29
N ALA A 307 11.36 18.82 2.60
CA ALA A 307 10.26 18.98 3.54
C ALA A 307 10.74 19.22 4.97
N CYS A 308 11.74 18.47 5.46
CA CYS A 308 12.31 18.67 6.79
C CYS A 308 12.89 20.09 6.95
N GLU A 309 13.76 20.52 6.04
CA GLU A 309 14.39 21.85 6.06
C GLU A 309 13.35 22.97 6.06
N PHE A 310 12.28 22.80 5.26
CA PHE A 310 11.18 23.76 5.19
C PHE A 310 10.43 23.91 6.52
N PHE A 311 10.12 22.80 7.18
CA PHE A 311 9.42 22.79 8.46
C PHE A 311 10.32 23.29 9.61
N GLU A 312 11.62 22.94 9.59
CA GLU A 312 12.60 23.42 10.56
C GLU A 312 12.79 24.93 10.49
N ALA A 313 12.82 25.50 9.28
CA ALA A 313 12.89 26.95 9.08
C ALA A 313 11.68 27.70 9.67
N ARG A 314 10.55 27.00 9.88
CA ARG A 314 9.33 27.51 10.52
C ARG A 314 9.22 27.15 12.00
N GLY A 315 10.25 26.50 12.55
CA GLY A 315 10.33 26.16 13.98
C GLY A 315 9.61 24.86 14.35
N HIS A 316 9.25 24.02 13.39
CA HIS A 316 8.73 22.69 13.66
C HIS A 316 9.88 21.69 13.84
N PRO A 317 9.91 20.88 14.91
CA PRO A 317 10.83 19.74 15.00
C PRO A 317 10.51 18.72 13.89
N THR A 318 11.55 18.07 13.37
CA THR A 318 11.41 17.08 12.30
C THR A 318 12.33 15.89 12.51
N VAL A 319 12.02 14.77 11.84
CA VAL A 319 12.91 13.59 11.77
C VAL A 319 14.29 13.87 11.17
N GLY A 320 14.46 14.99 10.45
CA GLY A 320 15.75 15.38 9.85
C GLY A 320 16.77 15.81 10.91
N SER A 321 16.38 16.72 11.80
CA SER A 321 17.22 17.21 12.90
C SER A 321 17.13 16.34 14.17
N ASP A 322 15.98 15.70 14.41
CA ASP A 322 15.76 14.78 15.53
C ASP A 322 14.97 13.53 15.06
N PRO A 323 15.63 12.40 14.79
CA PRO A 323 14.96 11.17 14.35
C PRO A 323 14.05 10.56 15.42
N THR A 324 14.04 11.10 16.65
CA THR A 324 13.18 10.67 17.76
C THR A 324 12.00 11.60 18.00
N ALA A 325 11.83 12.64 17.16
CA ALA A 325 10.74 13.60 17.26
C ALA A 325 9.37 12.89 17.35
N GLN A 326 8.59 13.25 18.36
CA GLN A 326 7.23 12.71 18.58
C GLN A 326 6.13 13.72 18.26
N VAL A 327 6.51 14.97 17.95
CA VAL A 327 5.64 16.07 17.53
C VAL A 327 6.29 16.81 16.36
N GLY A 328 5.52 17.61 15.64
CA GLY A 328 5.99 18.27 14.41
C GLY A 328 5.90 17.34 13.20
N TYR A 329 6.95 17.28 12.38
CA TYR A 329 6.99 16.44 11.18
C TYR A 329 7.73 15.12 11.47
N VAL A 330 6.95 14.07 11.74
CA VAL A 330 7.43 12.83 12.41
C VAL A 330 7.44 11.59 11.51
N HIS A 331 7.26 11.74 10.20
CA HIS A 331 7.15 10.61 9.27
C HIS A 331 7.83 10.90 7.91
N SER A 332 7.85 9.89 7.05
CA SER A 332 8.32 10.03 5.65
C SER A 332 7.34 10.85 4.82
N LEU A 333 7.84 11.56 3.82
CA LEU A 333 7.09 12.41 2.91
C LEU A 333 6.09 11.65 2.06
N GLY A 334 6.33 10.36 1.83
CA GLY A 334 5.42 9.48 1.12
C GLY A 334 6.04 8.15 0.77
N HIS A 335 5.33 7.40 -0.06
CA HIS A 335 5.70 6.04 -0.47
C HIS A 335 5.20 5.75 -1.88
N GLY A 336 5.70 4.67 -2.48
CA GLY A 336 5.12 4.12 -3.69
C GLY A 336 3.72 3.61 -3.42
N LEU A 337 2.87 3.63 -4.44
CA LEU A 337 1.50 3.15 -4.36
C LEU A 337 1.21 2.19 -5.53
N GLY A 338 0.52 1.09 -5.25
CA GLY A 338 0.19 0.11 -6.27
C GLY A 338 -0.77 -0.96 -5.77
N LEU A 339 -0.38 -2.23 -5.90
CA LEU A 339 -1.11 -3.38 -5.39
C LEU A 339 -1.05 -3.49 -3.86
N ASP A 340 -0.05 -2.88 -3.23
CA ASP A 340 -0.06 -2.52 -1.80
C ASP A 340 -0.24 -1.01 -1.64
N VAL A 341 -0.77 -0.59 -0.48
CA VAL A 341 -0.81 0.84 -0.09
C VAL A 341 0.61 1.38 -0.01
N HIS A 342 1.50 0.67 0.68
CA HIS A 342 2.89 1.08 0.89
C HIS A 342 3.85 0.23 0.03
N GLU A 343 4.27 0.77 -1.11
CA GLU A 343 5.27 0.18 -2.01
C GLU A 343 6.56 1.01 -2.07
N GLU A 344 7.55 0.49 -2.80
CA GLU A 344 8.67 1.30 -3.27
C GLU A 344 8.24 2.21 -4.45
N PRO A 345 8.87 3.38 -4.63
CA PRO A 345 9.98 3.90 -3.83
C PRO A 345 9.50 4.64 -2.57
N ARG A 346 10.26 4.54 -1.47
CA ARG A 346 10.01 5.37 -0.26
C ARG A 346 10.56 6.79 -0.41
N LEU A 347 9.73 7.80 -0.16
CA LEU A 347 10.13 9.21 -0.05
C LEU A 347 10.56 9.51 1.37
N SER A 348 11.74 9.03 1.74
CA SER A 348 12.29 9.11 3.10
C SER A 348 13.81 9.28 3.07
N ASP A 349 14.37 9.83 4.14
CA ASP A 349 15.81 10.03 4.31
C ASP A 349 16.36 9.11 5.39
N HIS A 350 16.30 7.80 5.14
CA HIS A 350 17.00 6.82 5.97
C HIS A 350 18.30 6.36 5.31
N PRO A 351 19.32 5.96 6.09
CA PRO A 351 20.53 5.35 5.55
C PRO A 351 20.20 4.19 4.62
N GLY A 352 20.81 4.20 3.43
CA GLY A 352 20.58 3.17 2.41
C GLY A 352 19.40 3.41 1.47
N ASN A 353 18.62 4.49 1.62
CA ASN A 353 17.65 4.88 0.60
C ASN A 353 18.34 5.56 -0.60
N ASP A 354 18.55 4.79 -1.65
CA ASP A 354 19.08 5.25 -2.94
C ASP A 354 18.00 5.38 -4.03
N ALA A 355 16.73 5.32 -3.65
CA ALA A 355 15.61 5.38 -4.59
C ALA A 355 15.58 6.70 -5.36
N VAL A 356 15.27 6.59 -6.65
CA VAL A 356 15.18 7.69 -7.60
C VAL A 356 13.86 7.54 -8.35
N LEU A 357 13.06 8.60 -8.41
CA LEU A 357 11.82 8.59 -9.17
C LEU A 357 12.09 8.28 -10.64
N GLN A 358 11.48 7.21 -11.15
CA GLN A 358 11.60 6.78 -12.54
C GLN A 358 10.29 7.06 -13.28
N PRO A 359 10.32 7.15 -14.62
CA PRO A 359 9.10 6.99 -15.40
C PRO A 359 8.35 5.71 -15.01
N GLY A 360 7.05 5.84 -14.75
CA GLY A 360 6.19 4.77 -14.23
C GLY A 360 6.12 4.70 -12.70
N SER A 361 6.93 5.46 -11.95
CA SER A 361 6.73 5.56 -10.50
C SER A 361 5.37 6.21 -10.20
N VAL A 362 4.63 5.63 -9.25
CA VAL A 362 3.41 6.21 -8.69
C VAL A 362 3.62 6.31 -7.19
N VAL A 363 3.54 7.53 -6.65
CA VAL A 363 3.92 7.84 -5.26
C VAL A 363 2.91 8.76 -4.58
N THR A 364 2.77 8.64 -3.27
CA THR A 364 2.10 9.65 -2.42
C THR A 364 3.06 10.80 -2.12
N VAL A 365 2.51 12.00 -1.93
CA VAL A 365 3.22 13.14 -1.33
C VAL A 365 2.31 13.70 -0.24
N GLU A 366 2.68 13.47 1.01
CA GLU A 366 1.78 13.55 2.17
C GLU A 366 2.36 14.33 3.37
N PRO A 367 2.97 15.53 3.22
CA PRO A 367 3.52 16.24 4.38
C PRO A 367 2.45 16.45 5.46
N GLY A 368 2.87 16.38 6.73
CA GLY A 368 1.95 16.55 7.86
C GLY A 368 2.62 17.03 9.15
N LEU A 369 1.88 17.79 9.96
CA LEU A 369 2.32 18.30 11.25
C LEU A 369 1.39 17.82 12.36
N TYR A 370 1.96 17.28 13.43
CA TYR A 370 1.22 16.59 14.49
C TYR A 370 1.59 17.11 15.88
N TYR A 371 0.58 17.60 16.60
CA TYR A 371 0.67 18.17 17.95
C TYR A 371 -0.52 17.68 18.79
N PRO A 372 -0.49 16.43 19.30
CA PRO A 372 -1.64 15.81 19.95
C PRO A 372 -2.07 16.56 21.22
N GLU A 373 -1.11 17.06 22.00
CA GLU A 373 -1.38 17.84 23.22
C GLU A 373 -1.93 19.25 22.93
N GLU A 374 -1.82 19.73 21.68
CA GLU A 374 -2.47 20.95 21.20
C GLU A 374 -3.81 20.66 20.49
N GLU A 375 -4.25 19.40 20.49
CA GLU A 375 -5.41 18.92 19.72
C GLU A 375 -5.36 19.27 18.23
N ALA A 376 -4.16 19.27 17.65
CA ALA A 376 -3.94 19.73 16.28
C ALA A 376 -3.10 18.75 15.46
N GLY A 377 -3.66 18.30 14.34
CA GLY A 377 -2.93 17.61 13.29
C GLY A 377 -3.44 18.03 11.92
N VAL A 378 -2.51 18.17 10.98
CA VAL A 378 -2.82 18.45 9.58
C VAL A 378 -1.96 17.56 8.71
N ARG A 379 -2.58 16.86 7.77
CA ARG A 379 -1.92 16.16 6.67
C ARG A 379 -2.68 16.48 5.37
N LEU A 380 -1.92 16.68 4.30
CA LEU A 380 -2.45 16.86 2.95
C LEU A 380 -1.70 15.92 2.03
N GLU A 381 -2.44 15.16 1.23
CA GLU A 381 -1.84 14.13 0.39
C GLU A 381 -2.56 13.95 -0.92
N ASP A 382 -1.76 13.81 -1.97
CA ASP A 382 -2.21 13.35 -3.28
C ASP A 382 -1.25 12.29 -3.84
N VAL A 383 -1.77 11.52 -4.81
CA VAL A 383 -1.00 10.55 -5.59
C VAL A 383 -0.48 11.19 -6.87
N TRP A 384 0.80 10.98 -7.15
CA TRP A 384 1.48 11.50 -8.32
C TRP A 384 2.06 10.37 -9.17
N ALA A 385 1.79 10.40 -10.47
CA ALA A 385 2.40 9.53 -11.46
C ALA A 385 3.52 10.25 -12.20
N ILE A 386 4.69 9.62 -12.30
CA ILE A 386 5.86 10.14 -12.98
C ILE A 386 5.87 9.64 -14.43
N GLY A 387 5.66 10.55 -15.38
CA GLY A 387 5.54 10.25 -16.80
C GLY A 387 6.89 10.11 -17.51
N ALA A 388 6.91 9.28 -18.56
CA ALA A 388 8.05 9.17 -19.48
C ALA A 388 8.27 10.44 -20.32
N ASP A 389 7.29 11.33 -20.37
CA ASP A 389 7.36 12.66 -20.99
C ASP A 389 8.10 13.70 -20.13
N GLY A 390 8.61 13.29 -18.96
CA GLY A 390 9.32 14.16 -18.04
C GLY A 390 8.43 14.88 -17.02
N ARG A 391 7.12 14.64 -17.02
CA ARG A 391 6.15 15.36 -16.18
C ARG A 391 5.65 14.51 -15.02
N ALA A 392 5.43 15.14 -13.87
CA ALA A 392 4.62 14.56 -12.79
C ALA A 392 3.15 14.94 -12.99
N THR A 393 2.25 13.97 -12.86
CA THR A 393 0.79 14.17 -12.99
C THR A 393 0.11 13.83 -11.68
N ASN A 394 -0.63 14.78 -11.11
CA ASN A 394 -1.48 14.54 -9.95
C ASN A 394 -2.71 13.72 -10.37
N LEU A 395 -2.95 12.59 -9.71
CA LEU A 395 -4.09 11.70 -9.92
C LEU A 395 -5.27 12.00 -8.97
N CYS A 396 -5.06 12.90 -8.01
CA CYS A 396 -6.01 13.34 -6.98
C CYS A 396 -6.32 14.84 -7.13
N ALA A 397 -7.16 15.20 -8.10
CA ALA A 397 -7.55 16.59 -8.34
C ALA A 397 -8.70 17.05 -7.41
N PHE A 398 -8.61 16.75 -6.10
CA PHE A 398 -9.62 17.12 -5.11
C PHE A 398 -9.26 18.42 -4.39
N PRO A 399 -10.21 19.33 -4.10
CA PRO A 399 -9.92 20.58 -3.39
C PRO A 399 -9.19 20.35 -2.06
N LEU A 400 -8.23 21.22 -1.75
CA LEU A 400 -7.47 21.15 -0.50
C LEU A 400 -8.11 21.95 0.65
N ASP A 401 -9.26 22.60 0.43
CA ASP A 401 -9.94 23.51 1.38
C ASP A 401 -9.93 23.01 2.84
N LEU A 402 -9.45 23.84 3.78
CA LEU A 402 -9.48 23.52 5.22
C LEU A 402 -10.89 23.60 5.82
N VAL A 403 -11.73 24.54 5.36
CA VAL A 403 -13.01 24.84 6.02
C VAL A 403 -14.17 24.32 5.17
N LEU A 404 -15.06 23.56 5.80
CA LEU A 404 -16.29 23.04 5.18
C LEU A 404 -17.48 23.96 5.37
#